data_AF-A0A7V9HWD4-F1
#
_entry.id   AF-A0A7V9HWD4-F1
#
_cell.length_a   1.000
_cell.length_b   1.000
_cell.length_c   1.000
_cell.angle_alpha   90.00
_cell.angle_beta   90.00
_cell.angle_gamma   90.00
#
_symmetry.space_group_name_H-M   'P 1'
#
loop_
_entity.id
_entity.type
_entity.pdbx_description
1 polymer ?
#
loop_
_entity_poly.entity_id
_entity_poly.type
_entity_poly.pdbx_seq_one_letter_code
_entity_poly.pdbx_strand_id
1 'polypeptide(L)'
;MSETGVISQEYYSTAELFQTINQSIILLKKKHFNLAGAASVTPEQLREAGDLLAQLLGQLIGALHSQQPQLASDDDHLQVPPFFIKRLQERHGNEMDWYLDDLRELLMAIRDAKPLNDDLIAHLDELCGQLDAETSAIHRRLWRG
;
A
#
# COMPACT_ATOMS: atom_id res chain seq x y z
N MET A 1 -17.68 -22.10 12.58
CA MET A 1 -17.45 -20.89 11.76
C MET A 1 -16.91 -21.37 10.43
N SER A 2 -17.60 -21.07 9.34
CA SER A 2 -17.29 -21.64 8.02
C SER A 2 -16.05 -20.96 7.42
N GLU A 3 -15.15 -21.74 6.82
CA GLU A 3 -13.96 -21.23 6.09
C GLU A 3 -14.34 -20.15 5.06
N THR A 4 -15.53 -20.25 4.46
CA THR A 4 -16.09 -19.27 3.52
C THR A 4 -16.29 -17.87 4.14
N GLY A 5 -16.63 -17.80 5.43
CA GLY A 5 -16.83 -16.53 6.15
C GLY A 5 -15.51 -15.80 6.39
N VAL A 6 -14.45 -16.53 6.71
CA VAL A 6 -13.10 -15.99 6.91
C VAL A 6 -12.54 -15.43 5.60
N ILE A 7 -12.65 -16.19 4.50
CA ILE A 7 -12.15 -15.77 3.18
C ILE A 7 -12.91 -14.54 2.66
N SER A 8 -14.22 -14.44 2.94
CA SER A 8 -15.02 -13.29 2.52
C SER A 8 -14.58 -12.02 3.25
N GLN A 9 -14.33 -12.10 4.55
CA GLN A 9 -13.88 -10.96 5.35
C GLN A 9 -12.47 -10.51 4.95
N GLU A 10 -11.54 -11.45 4.72
CA GLU A 10 -10.20 -11.15 4.21
C GLU A 10 -10.24 -10.49 2.82
N TYR A 11 -11.14 -10.91 1.94
CA TYR A 11 -11.35 -10.27 0.63
C TYR A 11 -11.81 -8.82 0.78
N TYR A 12 -12.85 -8.56 1.58
CA TYR A 12 -13.39 -7.20 1.75
C TYR A 12 -12.33 -6.24 2.30
N SER A 13 -11.62 -6.63 3.36
CA SER A 13 -10.56 -5.81 3.95
C SER A 13 -9.41 -5.55 2.96
N THR A 14 -9.01 -6.55 2.17
CA THR A 14 -7.94 -6.39 1.18
C THR A 14 -8.36 -5.49 0.01
N ALA A 15 -9.59 -5.67 -0.49
CA ALA A 15 -10.11 -4.89 -1.60
C ALA A 15 -10.32 -3.41 -1.23
N GLU A 16 -10.80 -3.14 -0.01
CA GLU A 16 -10.96 -1.78 0.51
C GLU A 16 -9.60 -1.09 0.70
N LEU A 17 -8.61 -1.82 1.24
CA LEU A 17 -7.24 -1.34 1.37
C LEU A 17 -6.64 -1.00 -0.01
N PHE A 18 -6.80 -1.90 -0.99
CA PHE A 18 -6.33 -1.68 -2.36
C PHE A 18 -6.99 -0.44 -2.98
N GLN A 19 -8.31 -0.31 -2.88
CA GLN A 19 -9.04 0.83 -3.45
C GLN A 19 -8.56 2.15 -2.84
N THR A 20 -8.37 2.17 -1.52
CA THR A 20 -7.92 3.34 -0.78
C THR A 20 -6.49 3.74 -1.18
N ILE A 21 -5.57 2.78 -1.24
CA ILE A 21 -4.17 3.03 -1.66
C ILE A 21 -4.10 3.52 -3.09
N ASN A 22 -4.82 2.84 -4.01
CA ASN A 22 -4.83 3.20 -5.41
C ASN A 22 -5.38 4.63 -5.61
N GLN A 23 -6.43 5.00 -4.89
CA GLN A 23 -6.99 6.34 -4.94
C GLN A 23 -6.00 7.40 -4.42
N SER A 24 -5.30 7.13 -3.32
CA SER A 24 -4.26 8.02 -2.79
C SER A 24 -3.10 8.21 -3.76
N ILE A 25 -2.63 7.14 -4.41
CA ILE A 25 -1.59 7.19 -5.44
C ILE A 25 -2.04 8.01 -6.64
N ILE A 26 -3.28 7.82 -7.11
CA ILE A 26 -3.86 8.59 -8.22
C ILE A 26 -3.89 10.09 -7.89
N LEU A 27 -4.26 10.46 -6.66
CA LEU A 27 -4.29 11.87 -6.24
C LEU A 27 -2.88 12.49 -6.27
N LEU A 28 -1.87 11.78 -5.76
CA LEU A 28 -0.49 12.23 -5.81
C LEU A 28 0.03 12.33 -7.26
N LYS A 29 -0.23 11.33 -8.11
CA LYS A 29 0.18 11.34 -9.53
C LYS A 29 -0.48 12.45 -10.32
N LYS A 30 -1.77 12.75 -10.06
CA LYS A 30 -2.48 13.88 -10.69
C LYS A 30 -1.77 15.19 -10.39
N LYS A 31 -1.39 15.41 -9.13
CA LYS A 31 -0.67 16.63 -8.75
C LYS A 31 0.73 16.68 -9.33
N HIS A 32 1.46 15.56 -9.29
CA HIS A 32 2.85 15.47 -9.75
C HIS A 32 2.98 15.70 -11.26
N PHE A 33 2.22 14.96 -12.08
CA PHE A 33 2.27 15.07 -13.54
C PHE A 33 1.34 16.14 -14.11
N ASN A 34 0.68 16.94 -13.24
CA ASN A 34 -0.31 17.95 -13.63
C ASN A 34 -1.38 17.41 -14.61
N LEU A 35 -1.89 16.22 -14.32
CA LEU A 35 -2.86 15.53 -15.19
C LEU A 35 -4.24 16.19 -15.15
N ALA A 36 -5.12 15.76 -16.06
CA ALA A 36 -6.51 16.21 -16.07
C ALA A 36 -7.18 16.02 -14.69
N GLY A 37 -7.75 17.10 -14.17
CA GLY A 37 -8.35 17.13 -12.83
C GLY A 37 -7.37 17.41 -11.68
N ALA A 38 -6.10 17.73 -11.94
CA ALA A 38 -5.17 18.17 -10.89
C ALA A 38 -5.59 19.47 -10.20
N ALA A 39 -6.23 20.38 -10.94
CA ALA A 39 -6.72 21.66 -10.41
C ALA A 39 -7.91 21.50 -9.43
N SER A 40 -8.63 20.39 -9.49
CA SER A 40 -9.75 20.07 -8.61
C SER A 40 -9.35 19.25 -7.37
N VAL A 41 -8.07 18.87 -7.25
CA VAL A 41 -7.54 18.21 -6.05
C VAL A 41 -7.21 19.27 -5.00
N THR A 42 -7.84 19.18 -3.83
CA THR A 42 -7.58 20.13 -2.74
C THR A 42 -6.30 19.80 -1.99
N PRO A 43 -5.65 20.78 -1.33
CA PRO A 43 -4.53 20.53 -0.43
C PRO A 43 -4.88 19.53 0.68
N GLU A 44 -6.11 19.56 1.19
CA GLU A 44 -6.60 18.64 2.21
C GLU A 44 -6.62 17.19 1.69
N GLN A 45 -7.12 16.96 0.48
CA GLN A 45 -7.13 15.63 -0.15
C GLN A 45 -5.72 15.08 -0.38
N LEU A 46 -4.77 15.95 -0.75
CA LEU A 46 -3.38 15.56 -0.90
C LEU A 46 -2.73 15.21 0.44
N ARG A 47 -3.03 15.98 1.48
CA ARG A 47 -2.54 15.70 2.83
C ARG A 47 -3.10 14.38 3.35
N GLU A 48 -4.41 14.16 3.24
CA GLU A 48 -5.05 12.89 3.65
C GLU A 48 -4.49 11.70 2.88
N ALA A 49 -4.31 11.83 1.56
CA ALA A 49 -3.68 10.79 0.74
C ALA A 49 -2.23 10.51 1.16
N GLY A 50 -1.46 11.56 1.47
CA GLY A 50 -0.09 11.46 1.94
C GLY A 50 0.01 10.82 3.33
N ASP A 51 -0.82 11.24 4.28
CA ASP A 51 -0.86 10.69 5.64
C ASP A 51 -1.19 9.20 5.61
N LEU A 52 -2.16 8.80 4.78
CA LEU A 52 -2.56 7.40 4.62
C LEU A 52 -1.43 6.55 4.04
N LEU A 53 -0.77 7.02 2.98
CA LEU A 53 0.37 6.32 2.38
C LEU A 53 1.57 6.27 3.33
N ALA A 54 1.82 7.33 4.10
CA ALA A 54 2.87 7.36 5.10
C ALA A 54 2.60 6.35 6.23
N GLN A 55 1.35 6.20 6.66
CA GLN A 55 0.96 5.21 7.66
C GLN A 55 1.19 3.78 7.12
N LEU A 56 0.74 3.51 5.89
CA LEU A 56 0.95 2.22 5.23
C LEU A 56 2.44 1.87 5.10
N LEU A 57 3.24 2.79 4.56
CA LEU A 57 4.68 2.60 4.36
C LEU A 57 5.39 2.38 5.70
N GLY A 58 5.01 3.12 6.74
CA GLY A 58 5.54 2.94 8.08
C GLY A 58 5.28 1.52 8.63
N GLN A 59 4.06 1.01 8.49
CA GLN A 59 3.73 -0.36 8.88
C GLN A 59 4.48 -1.40 8.05
N LEU A 60 4.59 -1.17 6.74
CA LEU A 60 5.26 -2.08 5.82
C LEU A 60 6.76 -2.18 6.10
N ILE A 61 7.43 -1.05 6.30
CA ILE A 61 8.84 -0.99 6.72
C ILE A 61 9.01 -1.70 8.07
N GLY A 62 8.13 -1.46 9.04
CA GLY A 62 8.16 -2.11 10.35
C GLY A 62 8.03 -3.64 10.26
N ALA A 63 7.07 -4.12 9.47
CA ALA A 63 6.82 -5.54 9.26
C ALA A 63 7.95 -6.24 8.48
N LEU A 64 8.51 -5.59 7.46
CA LEU A 64 9.63 -6.13 6.68
C LEU A 64 10.93 -6.15 7.50
N HIS A 65 11.16 -5.13 8.34
CA HIS A 65 12.37 -5.04 9.16
C HIS A 65 12.35 -5.98 10.36
N SER A 66 11.19 -6.20 10.99
CA SER A 66 11.11 -6.95 12.26
C SER A 66 11.14 -8.47 12.10
N GLN A 67 10.96 -9.02 10.88
CA GLN A 67 10.75 -10.46 10.61
C GLN A 67 9.71 -11.16 11.51
N GLN A 68 8.98 -10.41 12.32
CA GLN A 68 7.96 -10.86 13.26
C GLN A 68 6.68 -10.10 12.94
N PRO A 69 5.52 -10.79 12.93
CA PRO A 69 4.24 -10.11 12.79
C PRO A 69 4.08 -9.17 13.98
N GLN A 70 4.17 -7.86 13.73
CA GLN A 70 3.87 -6.86 14.76
C GLN A 70 2.40 -7.05 15.16
N LEU A 71 2.19 -7.31 16.45
CA LEU A 71 0.87 -7.38 17.06
C LEU A 71 0.11 -6.10 16.69
N ALA A 72 -1.09 -6.30 16.14
CA ALA A 72 -2.05 -5.26 15.79
C ALA A 72 -2.02 -4.14 16.84
N SER A 73 -1.63 -2.94 16.40
CA SER A 73 -1.96 -1.74 17.15
C SER A 73 -3.45 -1.48 16.91
N ASP A 74 -4.19 -1.11 17.96
CA ASP A 74 -5.66 -0.91 18.02
C ASP A 74 -6.26 0.10 16.99
N ASP A 75 -5.49 0.56 16.02
CA ASP A 75 -5.92 1.46 14.94
C ASP A 75 -6.21 0.63 13.68
N ASP A 76 -7.42 0.09 13.63
CA ASP A 76 -7.80 -1.14 12.92
C ASP A 76 -8.13 -0.98 11.42
N HIS A 77 -7.86 0.19 10.82
CA HIS A 77 -8.34 0.49 9.46
C HIS A 77 -7.31 0.33 8.34
N LEU A 78 -6.02 0.23 8.65
CA LEU A 78 -4.93 0.22 7.66
C LEU A 78 -3.93 -0.91 7.91
N GLN A 79 -4.39 -2.07 8.39
CA GLN A 79 -3.49 -3.20 8.62
C GLN A 79 -2.95 -3.76 7.31
N VAL A 80 -1.63 -3.79 7.18
CA VAL A 80 -0.97 -4.44 6.04
C VAL A 80 -1.17 -5.96 6.14
N PRO A 81 -1.75 -6.62 5.13
CA PRO A 81 -2.00 -8.05 5.20
C PRO A 81 -0.70 -8.87 5.25
N PRO A 82 -0.60 -9.92 6.08
CA PRO A 82 0.62 -10.73 6.22
C PRO A 82 1.12 -11.35 4.91
N PHE A 83 0.20 -11.71 3.99
CA PHE A 83 0.58 -12.26 2.69
C PHE A 83 1.31 -11.24 1.81
N PHE A 84 1.00 -9.95 1.95
CA PHE A 84 1.62 -8.88 1.18
C PHE A 84 3.08 -8.70 1.58
N ILE A 85 3.34 -8.72 2.89
CA ILE A 85 4.68 -8.72 3.46
C ILE A 85 5.49 -9.91 2.94
N LYS A 86 4.91 -11.12 2.99
CA LYS A 86 5.57 -12.33 2.49
C LYS A 86 5.94 -12.23 1.01
N ARG A 87 5.04 -11.68 0.18
CA ARG A 87 5.29 -11.52 -1.25
C ARG A 87 6.42 -10.55 -1.55
N LEU A 88 6.48 -9.45 -0.81
CA LEU A 88 7.58 -8.48 -0.92
C LEU A 88 8.90 -9.10 -0.48
N GLN A 89 8.90 -9.92 0.57
CA GLN A 89 10.06 -10.71 0.99
C GLN A 89 10.53 -11.69 -0.08
N GLU A 90 9.60 -12.41 -0.71
CA GLU A 90 9.92 -13.35 -1.80
C GLU A 90 10.48 -12.64 -3.04
N ARG A 91 9.96 -11.46 -3.38
CA ARG A 91 10.37 -10.70 -4.56
C ARG A 91 11.72 -10.03 -4.40
N HIS A 92 11.92 -9.35 -3.27
CA HIS A 92 13.10 -8.52 -3.02
C HIS A 92 14.16 -9.24 -2.18
N GLY A 93 14.07 -10.55 -1.94
CA GLY A 93 14.84 -11.28 -0.92
C GLY A 93 16.32 -10.89 -0.76
N ASN A 94 17.09 -10.82 -1.85
CA ASN A 94 18.51 -10.44 -1.80
C ASN A 94 18.77 -8.92 -1.83
N GLU A 95 17.76 -8.15 -2.22
CA GLU A 95 17.77 -6.69 -2.39
C GLU A 95 16.93 -6.00 -1.30
N MET A 96 16.54 -6.72 -0.26
CA MET A 96 15.58 -6.26 0.76
C MET A 96 16.09 -5.01 1.50
N ASP A 97 17.38 -4.95 1.79
CA ASP A 97 17.97 -3.79 2.46
C ASP A 97 17.88 -2.53 1.59
N TRP A 98 18.16 -2.66 0.28
CA TRP A 98 18.02 -1.58 -0.69
C TRP A 98 16.56 -1.16 -0.85
N TYR A 99 15.67 -2.13 -0.99
CA TYR A 99 14.23 -1.88 -1.09
C TYR A 99 13.68 -1.18 0.16
N LEU A 100 14.15 -1.54 1.36
CA LEU A 100 13.78 -0.87 2.60
C LEU A 100 14.26 0.58 2.65
N ASP A 101 15.43 0.87 2.10
CA ASP A 101 15.93 2.24 2.00
C ASP A 101 15.11 3.07 1.01
N ASP A 102 14.73 2.51 -0.14
CA ASP A 102 13.83 3.16 -1.10
C ASP A 102 12.46 3.47 -0.47
N LEU A 103 11.91 2.53 0.30
CA LEU A 103 10.64 2.73 1.02
C LEU A 103 10.75 3.81 2.11
N ARG A 104 11.90 3.90 2.79
CA ARG A 104 12.16 4.96 3.78
C ARG A 104 12.28 6.31 3.10
N GLU A 105 12.96 6.39 1.96
CA GLU A 105 13.05 7.61 1.16
C GLU A 105 11.66 8.05 0.70
N LEU A 106 10.85 7.12 0.19
CA LEU A 106 9.47 7.38 -0.20
C LEU A 106 8.63 7.91 0.97
N LEU A 107 8.72 7.26 2.14
CA LEU A 107 8.03 7.68 3.35
C LEU A 107 8.43 9.10 3.76
N MET A 108 9.72 9.43 3.74
CA MET A 108 10.22 10.77 4.04
C MET A 108 9.73 11.80 3.03
N ALA A 109 9.76 11.46 1.73
CA ALA A 109 9.30 12.35 0.68
C ALA A 109 7.80 12.69 0.82
N ILE A 110 6.97 11.69 1.14
CA ILE A 110 5.54 11.88 1.38
C ILE A 110 5.30 12.73 2.63
N ARG A 111 5.98 12.43 3.75
CA ARG A 111 5.83 13.18 5.02
C ARG A 111 6.25 14.64 4.91
N ASP A 112 7.35 14.90 4.22
CA ASP A 112 7.88 16.25 4.04
C ASP A 112 7.15 17.02 2.92
N ALA A 113 6.11 16.42 2.32
CA ALA A 113 5.42 16.93 1.13
C ALA A 113 6.40 17.33 0.00
N LYS A 114 7.52 16.59 -0.10
CA LYS A 114 8.52 16.79 -1.15
C LYS A 114 7.97 16.30 -2.48
N PRO A 115 8.40 16.90 -3.60
CA PRO A 115 8.08 16.36 -4.91
C PRO A 115 8.63 14.94 -5.01
N LEU A 116 7.74 13.99 -5.27
CA LEU A 116 8.11 12.61 -5.62
C LEU A 116 8.82 12.63 -6.97
N ASN A 117 9.87 11.84 -7.16
CA ASN A 117 10.47 11.63 -8.47
C ASN A 117 9.81 10.42 -9.16
N ASP A 118 10.20 10.13 -10.41
CA ASP A 118 9.63 9.01 -11.17
C ASP A 118 9.91 7.65 -10.52
N ASP A 119 11.07 7.47 -9.88
CA ASP A 119 11.44 6.22 -9.20
C ASP A 119 10.54 5.95 -7.98
N LEU A 120 10.31 6.97 -7.16
CA LEU A 120 9.39 6.93 -6.01
C LEU A 120 7.95 6.64 -6.45
N ILE A 121 7.52 7.19 -7.58
CA ILE A 121 6.21 6.87 -8.17
C ILE A 121 6.16 5.43 -8.68
N ALA A 122 7.25 4.93 -9.26
CA ALA A 122 7.34 3.54 -9.72
C ALA A 122 7.22 2.54 -8.55
N HIS A 123 7.79 2.85 -7.39
CA HIS A 123 7.60 2.03 -6.18
C HIS A 123 6.15 2.02 -5.68
N LEU A 124 5.45 3.16 -5.74
CA LEU A 124 4.01 3.21 -5.43
C LEU A 124 3.19 2.38 -6.42
N ASP A 125 3.50 2.47 -7.71
CA ASP A 125 2.84 1.67 -8.75
C ASP A 125 3.11 0.16 -8.56
N GLU A 126 4.32 -0.22 -8.15
CA GLU A 126 4.67 -1.61 -7.82
C GLU A 126 3.83 -2.13 -6.64
N LEU A 127 3.78 -1.37 -5.54
CA LEU A 127 2.98 -1.73 -4.36
C LEU A 127 1.50 -1.91 -4.73
N CYS A 128 0.95 -0.98 -5.53
CA CYS A 128 -0.42 -1.03 -6.00
C CYS A 128 -0.67 -2.27 -6.88
N GLY A 129 0.22 -2.55 -7.83
CA GLY A 129 0.08 -3.72 -8.72
C GLY A 129 0.15 -5.06 -7.98
N GLN A 130 0.93 -5.15 -6.91
CA GLN A 130 0.98 -6.35 -6.08
C GLN A 130 -0.31 -6.56 -5.27
N LEU A 131 -0.90 -5.49 -4.74
CA LEU A 131 -2.20 -5.55 -4.04
C LEU A 131 -3.35 -5.89 -4.98
N ASP A 132 -3.35 -5.37 -6.21
CA ASP A 132 -4.36 -5.71 -7.24
C ASP A 132 -4.29 -7.19 -7.63
N ALA A 133 -3.08 -7.70 -7.86
CA ALA A 133 -2.86 -9.09 -8.23
C ALA A 133 -3.38 -10.06 -7.15
N GLU A 134 -3.25 -9.68 -5.87
CA GLU A 134 -3.77 -10.45 -4.73
C GLU A 134 -5.27 -10.34 -4.58
N THR A 135 -5.84 -9.14 -4.67
CA THR A 135 -7.30 -8.93 -4.66
C THR A 135 -7.96 -9.79 -5.75
N SER A 136 -7.36 -9.81 -6.94
CA SER A 136 -7.76 -10.64 -8.07
C SER A 136 -7.56 -12.15 -7.84
N ALA A 137 -6.56 -12.57 -7.07
CA ALA A 137 -6.32 -13.97 -6.72
C ALA A 137 -7.34 -14.49 -5.69
N ILE A 138 -7.61 -13.70 -4.65
CA ILE A 138 -8.61 -14.01 -3.62
C ILE A 138 -10.00 -14.08 -4.24
N HIS A 139 -10.38 -13.09 -5.07
CA HIS A 139 -11.63 -13.11 -5.82
C HIS A 139 -11.78 -14.40 -6.65
N ARG A 140 -10.73 -14.79 -7.38
CA ARG A 140 -10.75 -16.03 -8.18
C ARG A 140 -10.84 -17.31 -7.35
N ARG A 141 -10.43 -17.32 -6.08
CA ARG A 141 -10.61 -18.45 -5.16
C ARG A 141 -12.04 -18.50 -4.62
N LEU A 142 -12.59 -17.34 -4.25
CA LEU A 142 -13.95 -17.21 -3.73
C LEU A 142 -15.01 -17.66 -4.74
N TRP A 143 -14.78 -17.43 -6.04
CA TRP A 143 -15.68 -17.87 -7.12
C TRP A 143 -15.45 -19.29 -7.64
N ARG A 144 -14.35 -19.95 -7.24
CA ARG A 144 -14.04 -21.34 -7.63
C ARG A 144 -14.28 -22.35 -6.50
N GLY A 145 -14.67 -21.88 -5.31
CA GLY A 145 -15.00 -22.70 -4.14
C GLY A 145 -16.48 -23.04 -4.04
#